data_AF-A0A1L6I301-F1
#
_entry.id   AF-A0A1L6I301-F1
#
_cell.length_a   1.000
_cell.length_b   1.000
_cell.length_c   1.000
_cell.angle_alpha   90.00
_cell.angle_beta   90.00
_cell.angle_gamma   90.00
#
_symmetry.space_group_name_H-M   'P 1'
#
loop_
_entity.id
_entity.type
_entity.pdbx_description
1 polymer ?
#
loop_
_entity_poly.entity_id
_entity_poly.type
_entity_poly.pdbx_seq_one_letter_code
_entity_poly.pdbx_strand_id
1 'polypeptide(L)'
;MTQMALVIDLNVCVGCHACVTSCKEWNTSGEAGSLSDARPYDADPSGTFFNRVQTFEAGEFPLADTIHFPKSCLHCEDPPCVPVCPTGASYKRKEDGLVLVDFDRCIGCKYCAWACPYGARELDEERKEMTKCTLCADRIHNEAFSERDRKPACVLACPTSARLFGDIHDPESVVSKAIRERGGYQLMPEWGTRPANHYLPRQKTTACGSGSCSCGSDAGSADHEGHSHTAGTAGLEHGTVDLASMATRV
;
A
#
# COMPACT_ATOMS: atom_id res chain seq x y z
N MET A 1 -7.04 -3.97 -21.74
CA MET A 1 -5.88 -4.81 -21.40
C MET A 1 -5.91 -5.01 -19.91
N THR A 2 -5.70 -6.23 -19.41
CA THR A 2 -5.71 -6.52 -17.96
C THR A 2 -4.54 -5.83 -17.28
N GLN A 3 -4.79 -5.27 -16.10
CA GLN A 3 -3.78 -4.64 -15.27
C GLN A 3 -4.03 -5.05 -13.81
N MET A 4 -3.28 -6.07 -13.35
CA MET A 4 -3.37 -6.52 -11.97
C MET A 4 -2.71 -5.49 -11.05
N ALA A 5 -3.37 -5.21 -9.93
CA ALA A 5 -2.89 -4.24 -8.96
C ALA A 5 -3.33 -4.55 -7.53
N LEU A 6 -2.71 -3.82 -6.60
CA LEU A 6 -3.19 -3.71 -5.22
C LEU A 6 -4.01 -2.43 -5.04
N VAL A 7 -5.09 -2.53 -4.28
CA VAL A 7 -5.78 -1.37 -3.71
C VAL A 7 -5.62 -1.40 -2.21
N ILE A 8 -5.00 -0.36 -1.65
CA ILE A 8 -4.56 -0.33 -0.25
C ILE A 8 -5.44 0.63 0.55
N ASP A 9 -6.17 0.08 1.49
CA ASP A 9 -7.03 0.80 2.42
C ASP A 9 -6.25 1.34 3.62
N LEU A 10 -5.96 2.65 3.58
CA LEU A 10 -5.25 3.34 4.65
C LEU A 10 -6.11 3.51 5.92
N ASN A 11 -7.42 3.31 5.84
CA ASN A 11 -8.32 3.47 6.98
C ASN A 11 -8.26 2.29 7.96
N VAL A 12 -7.97 1.09 7.46
CA VAL A 12 -7.94 -0.15 8.25
C VAL A 12 -6.53 -0.72 8.39
N CYS A 13 -5.51 -0.06 7.82
CA CYS A 13 -4.13 -0.46 8.01
C CYS A 13 -3.64 -0.07 9.41
N VAL A 14 -3.40 -1.07 10.26
CA VAL A 14 -2.94 -0.88 11.66
C VAL A 14 -1.42 -1.01 11.81
N GLY A 15 -0.67 -1.01 10.71
CA GLY A 15 0.80 -1.07 10.79
C GLY A 15 1.38 -2.37 11.35
N CYS A 16 0.67 -3.50 11.30
CA CYS A 16 1.13 -4.77 11.91
C CYS A 16 2.35 -5.43 11.25
N HIS A 17 2.85 -4.91 10.13
CA HIS A 17 3.97 -5.46 9.33
C HIS A 17 3.81 -6.91 8.81
N ALA A 18 2.68 -7.59 9.03
CA ALA A 18 2.44 -8.96 8.50
C ALA A 18 2.62 -9.05 6.97
N CYS A 19 2.24 -7.98 6.24
CA CYS A 19 2.42 -7.87 4.80
C CYS A 19 3.89 -7.74 4.36
N VAL A 20 4.79 -7.30 5.24
CA VAL A 20 6.23 -7.19 4.98
C VAL A 20 6.87 -8.55 5.17
N THR A 21 6.64 -9.18 6.33
CA THR A 21 7.21 -10.49 6.68
C THR A 21 6.77 -11.58 5.70
N SER A 22 5.47 -11.67 5.40
CA SER A 22 4.94 -12.65 4.43
C SER A 22 5.47 -12.44 3.00
N CYS A 23 5.67 -11.18 2.59
CA CYS A 23 6.27 -10.88 1.30
C CYS A 23 7.71 -11.38 1.24
N LYS A 24 8.46 -11.19 2.33
CA LYS A 24 9.84 -11.63 2.46
C LYS A 24 9.94 -13.16 2.43
N GLU A 25 9.18 -13.85 3.28
CA GLU A 25 9.12 -15.32 3.35
C GLU A 25 8.80 -15.95 1.98
N TRP A 26 7.74 -15.46 1.33
CA TRP A 26 7.32 -16.00 0.03
C TRP A 26 8.36 -15.78 -1.05
N ASN A 27 8.83 -14.55 -1.22
CA ASN A 27 9.69 -14.20 -2.35
C ASN A 27 11.13 -14.69 -2.17
N THR A 28 11.63 -14.80 -0.93
CA THR A 28 12.92 -15.46 -0.63
C THR A 28 12.96 -16.90 -1.13
N SER A 29 11.82 -17.59 -1.07
CA SER A 29 11.68 -19.00 -1.49
C SER A 29 11.17 -19.14 -2.93
N GLY A 30 10.93 -18.03 -3.62
CA GLY A 30 10.32 -17.99 -4.95
C GLY A 30 11.28 -17.54 -6.04
N GLU A 31 10.72 -17.18 -7.20
CA GLU A 31 11.48 -16.77 -8.38
C GLU A 31 12.32 -15.50 -8.17
N ALA A 32 11.95 -14.67 -7.18
CA ALA A 32 12.65 -13.43 -6.90
C ALA A 32 14.02 -13.62 -6.22
N GLY A 33 14.30 -14.83 -5.72
CA GLY A 33 15.53 -15.15 -4.99
C GLY A 33 15.57 -14.59 -3.57
N SER A 34 16.68 -14.86 -2.88
CA SER A 34 16.87 -14.51 -1.46
C SER A 34 16.68 -13.02 -1.20
N LEU A 35 15.82 -12.68 -0.24
CA LEU A 35 15.70 -11.33 0.31
C LEU A 35 16.38 -11.32 1.68
N SER A 36 17.71 -11.23 1.70
CA SER A 36 18.48 -11.32 2.94
C SER A 36 18.37 -10.04 3.80
N ASP A 37 18.43 -10.23 5.12
CA ASP A 37 18.75 -9.17 6.06
C ASP A 37 20.28 -9.11 6.23
N ALA A 38 20.84 -7.92 6.13
CA ALA A 38 22.23 -7.63 6.41
C ALA A 38 22.35 -6.95 7.78
N ARG A 39 23.08 -7.61 8.69
CA ARG A 39 23.30 -7.16 10.07
C ARG A 39 22.00 -6.89 10.86
N PRO A 40 21.05 -7.84 10.90
CA PRO A 40 19.72 -7.62 11.50
C PRO A 40 19.73 -7.25 13.00
N TYR A 41 20.82 -7.54 13.72
CA TYR A 41 20.95 -7.29 15.15
C TYR A 41 21.93 -6.15 15.49
N ASP A 42 22.53 -5.50 14.49
CA ASP A 42 23.44 -4.37 14.72
C ASP A 42 22.64 -3.05 14.79
N ALA A 43 23.34 -1.94 15.08
CA ALA A 43 22.74 -0.61 15.16
C ALA A 43 22.15 -0.09 13.83
N ASP A 44 22.56 -0.66 12.70
CA ASP A 44 22.14 -0.26 11.35
C ASP A 44 21.76 -1.49 10.50
N PRO A 45 20.60 -2.10 10.80
CA PRO A 45 20.11 -3.23 10.04
C PRO A 45 19.67 -2.77 8.66
N SER A 46 20.06 -3.54 7.65
CA SER A 46 19.69 -3.30 6.26
C SER A 46 19.20 -4.60 5.64
N GLY A 47 18.63 -4.54 4.45
CA GLY A 47 18.14 -5.73 3.77
C GLY A 47 17.26 -5.37 2.59
N THR A 48 16.89 -6.40 1.84
CA THR A 48 16.02 -6.22 0.68
C THR A 48 14.57 -6.35 1.10
N PHE A 49 13.75 -5.32 0.82
CA PHE A 49 12.33 -5.30 1.17
C PHE A 49 11.46 -4.85 0.00
N PHE A 50 10.70 -5.80 -0.56
CA PHE A 50 9.76 -5.49 -1.66
C PHE A 50 8.54 -4.66 -1.24
N ASN A 51 8.31 -4.58 0.06
CA ASN A 51 7.21 -3.87 0.68
C ASN A 51 7.68 -3.31 2.02
N ARG A 52 7.38 -2.04 2.29
CA ARG A 52 7.62 -1.38 3.58
C ARG A 52 6.32 -0.77 4.09
N VAL A 53 6.18 -0.67 5.41
CA VAL A 53 5.12 0.14 6.02
C VAL A 53 5.79 1.34 6.66
N GLN A 54 5.53 2.52 6.12
CA GLN A 54 6.01 3.78 6.68
C GLN A 54 4.97 4.28 7.68
N THR A 55 5.40 4.74 8.84
CA THR A 55 4.50 5.26 9.88
C THR A 55 4.76 6.74 10.08
N PHE A 56 3.71 7.53 10.03
CA PHE A 56 3.75 8.97 10.19
C PHE A 56 2.82 9.38 11.33
N GLU A 57 3.23 10.36 12.11
CA GLU A 57 2.34 11.09 13.00
C GLU A 57 1.79 12.30 12.24
N ALA A 58 0.49 12.53 12.33
CA ALA A 58 -0.18 13.64 11.68
C ALA A 58 -1.22 14.29 12.59
N GLY A 59 -1.43 15.60 12.43
CA GLY A 59 -2.28 16.39 13.32
C GLY A 59 -1.52 16.91 14.54
N GLU A 60 -2.26 17.51 15.47
CA GLU A 60 -1.71 18.13 16.68
C GLU A 60 -2.44 17.60 17.91
N PHE A 61 -1.74 17.42 19.03
CA PHE A 61 -2.34 16.99 20.30
C PHE A 61 -3.51 17.91 20.71
N PRO A 62 -4.66 17.38 21.20
CA PRO A 62 -4.95 15.98 21.55
C PRO A 62 -5.48 15.14 20.39
N LEU A 63 -5.41 15.65 19.17
CA LEU A 63 -6.03 15.14 17.96
C LEU A 63 -4.99 14.62 16.96
N ALA A 64 -3.82 14.24 17.47
CA ALA A 64 -2.76 13.60 16.72
C ALA A 64 -3.15 12.15 16.39
N ASP A 65 -2.62 11.66 15.29
CA ASP A 65 -3.03 10.41 14.68
C ASP A 65 -1.82 9.71 14.05
N THR A 66 -1.83 8.38 14.10
CA THR A 66 -0.77 7.55 13.54
C THR A 66 -1.25 6.96 12.23
N ILE A 67 -0.56 7.28 11.15
CA ILE A 67 -0.90 6.87 9.79
C ILE A 67 0.12 5.87 9.30
N HIS A 68 -0.35 4.68 8.96
CA HIS A 68 0.47 3.63 8.37
C HIS A 68 0.28 3.62 6.85
N PHE A 69 1.38 3.77 6.12
CA PHE A 69 1.42 3.86 4.68
C PHE A 69 2.24 2.70 4.10
N PRO A 70 1.59 1.59 3.72
CA PRO A 70 2.27 0.49 3.06
C PRO A 70 2.64 0.85 1.62
N LYS A 71 3.92 0.74 1.29
CA LYS A 71 4.48 1.08 -0.02
C LYS A 71 5.25 -0.12 -0.59
N SER A 72 4.91 -0.48 -1.82
CA SER A 72 5.58 -1.52 -2.62
C SER A 72 5.70 -1.02 -4.07
N CYS A 73 6.23 -1.83 -4.99
CA CYS A 73 6.18 -1.47 -6.41
C CYS A 73 4.72 -1.27 -6.86
N LEU A 74 4.46 -0.19 -7.59
CA LEU A 74 3.11 0.17 -8.02
C LEU A 74 2.72 -0.41 -9.39
N HIS A 75 3.62 -1.19 -10.01
CA HIS A 75 3.43 -1.83 -11.33
C HIS A 75 2.79 -0.89 -12.37
N CYS A 76 3.35 0.32 -12.48
CA CYS A 76 2.74 1.43 -13.20
C CYS A 76 2.37 1.08 -14.65
N GLU A 77 1.29 1.68 -15.14
CA GLU A 77 0.84 1.47 -16.52
C GLU A 77 1.85 2.02 -17.53
N ASP A 78 2.47 3.17 -17.22
CA ASP A 78 3.60 3.78 -17.92
C ASP A 78 4.85 3.74 -17.04
N PRO A 79 5.54 2.59 -16.94
CA PRO A 79 6.63 2.41 -16.00
C PRO A 79 7.92 3.08 -16.51
N PRO A 80 8.41 4.18 -15.88
CA PRO A 80 9.63 4.85 -16.33
C PRO A 80 10.88 3.96 -16.19
N CYS A 81 10.81 2.97 -15.28
CA CYS A 81 11.89 2.02 -15.03
C CYS A 81 12.12 0.98 -16.14
N VAL A 82 11.18 0.83 -17.09
CA VAL A 82 11.32 -0.10 -18.24
C VAL A 82 12.19 0.50 -19.35
N PRO A 83 11.88 1.66 -19.95
CA PRO A 83 12.64 2.19 -21.08
C PRO A 83 14.07 2.60 -20.73
N VAL A 84 14.38 2.89 -19.46
CA VAL A 84 15.74 3.23 -19.02
C VAL A 84 16.66 2.02 -18.86
N CYS A 85 16.15 0.79 -19.00
CA CYS A 85 16.94 -0.41 -18.79
C CYS A 85 17.76 -0.75 -20.05
N PRO A 86 19.10 -0.62 -20.02
CA PRO A 86 19.91 -0.75 -21.23
C PRO A 86 19.97 -2.18 -21.79
N THR A 87 19.73 -3.20 -20.96
CA THR A 87 19.78 -4.62 -21.36
C THR A 87 18.41 -5.17 -21.76
N GLY A 88 17.34 -4.41 -21.55
CA GLY A 88 15.95 -4.88 -21.65
C GLY A 88 15.51 -5.80 -20.51
N ALA A 89 16.26 -5.88 -19.41
CA ALA A 89 15.92 -6.71 -18.26
C ALA A 89 14.63 -6.25 -17.54
N SER A 90 14.33 -4.95 -17.51
CA SER A 90 13.04 -4.48 -16.99
C SER A 90 12.01 -4.49 -18.10
N TYR A 91 10.89 -5.16 -17.88
CA TYR A 91 9.82 -5.30 -18.87
C TYR A 91 8.44 -5.25 -18.23
N LYS A 92 7.40 -5.04 -19.04
CA LYS A 92 5.99 -5.13 -18.63
C LYS A 92 5.35 -6.31 -19.36
N ARG A 93 4.76 -7.23 -18.59
CA ARG A 93 3.97 -8.35 -19.10
C ARG A 93 2.68 -7.83 -19.74
N LYS A 94 2.30 -8.39 -20.88
CA LYS A 94 1.16 -7.90 -21.68
C LYS A 94 -0.17 -8.47 -21.19
N GLU A 95 -0.12 -9.67 -20.63
CA GLU A 95 -1.25 -10.47 -20.19
C GLU A 95 -1.88 -9.96 -18.89
N ASP A 96 -1.08 -9.44 -17.96
CA ASP A 96 -1.53 -9.04 -16.61
C ASP A 96 -0.99 -7.67 -16.17
N GLY A 97 -0.20 -7.00 -17.01
CA GLY A 97 0.32 -5.67 -16.74
C GLY A 97 1.43 -5.60 -15.69
N LEU A 98 1.95 -6.74 -15.21
CA LEU A 98 3.03 -6.75 -14.23
C LEU A 98 4.33 -6.22 -14.84
N VAL A 99 4.88 -5.17 -14.23
CA VAL A 99 6.27 -4.75 -14.45
C VAL A 99 7.19 -5.71 -13.71
N LEU A 100 8.16 -6.35 -14.37
CA LEU A 100 9.07 -7.35 -13.79
C LEU A 100 10.54 -7.05 -14.15
N VAL A 101 11.43 -7.87 -13.60
CA VAL A 101 12.87 -7.89 -13.92
C VAL A 101 13.23 -9.30 -14.35
N ASP A 102 13.87 -9.42 -15.50
CA ASP A 102 14.58 -10.60 -15.94
C ASP A 102 15.97 -10.57 -15.30
N PHE A 103 16.21 -11.49 -14.36
CA PHE A 103 17.43 -11.53 -13.56
C PHE A 103 18.65 -11.89 -14.41
N ASP A 104 18.51 -12.82 -15.37
CA ASP A 104 19.59 -13.26 -16.26
C ASP A 104 20.12 -12.14 -17.16
N ARG A 105 19.28 -11.15 -17.46
CA ARG A 105 19.65 -9.98 -18.27
C ARG A 105 20.04 -8.77 -17.44
N CYS A 106 19.87 -8.81 -16.12
CA CYS A 106 20.11 -7.67 -15.25
C CYS A 106 21.61 -7.54 -14.95
N ILE A 107 22.14 -6.32 -15.11
CA ILE A 107 23.56 -6.02 -14.83
C ILE A 107 23.76 -5.12 -13.60
N GLY A 108 22.72 -4.96 -12.76
CA GLY A 108 22.83 -4.20 -11.52
C GLY A 108 23.11 -2.69 -11.66
N CYS A 109 22.95 -2.09 -12.85
CA CYS A 109 23.33 -0.70 -13.13
C CYS A 109 22.53 0.40 -12.39
N LYS A 110 21.48 0.04 -11.63
CA LYS A 110 20.65 0.94 -10.81
C LYS A 110 19.85 2.03 -11.55
N TYR A 111 19.94 2.16 -12.87
CA TYR A 111 19.17 3.17 -13.63
C TYR A 111 17.66 3.06 -13.43
N CYS A 112 17.13 1.85 -13.34
CA CYS A 112 15.71 1.63 -13.08
C CYS A 112 15.29 2.09 -11.66
N ALA A 113 16.20 2.06 -10.68
CA ALA A 113 15.94 2.59 -9.34
C ALA A 113 15.95 4.13 -9.37
N TRP A 114 16.92 4.73 -10.05
CA TRP A 114 16.98 6.18 -10.23
C TRP A 114 15.75 6.75 -10.95
N ALA A 115 15.23 6.02 -11.96
CA ALA A 115 14.02 6.42 -12.68
C ALA A 115 12.71 6.16 -11.92
N CYS A 116 12.73 5.43 -10.80
CA CYS A 116 11.52 5.09 -10.06
C CYS A 116 11.21 6.18 -9.03
N PRO A 117 10.15 7.00 -9.20
CA PRO A 117 9.83 8.07 -8.25
C PRO A 117 9.35 7.52 -6.89
N TYR A 118 9.08 6.22 -6.82
CA TYR A 118 8.57 5.55 -5.63
C TYR A 118 9.67 4.87 -4.80
N GLY A 119 10.92 4.82 -5.27
CA GLY A 119 12.01 4.13 -4.58
C GLY A 119 11.73 2.63 -4.40
N ALA A 120 11.00 2.01 -5.32
CA ALA A 120 10.48 0.65 -5.17
C ALA A 120 11.37 -0.45 -5.77
N ARG A 121 12.60 -0.11 -6.16
CA ARG A 121 13.58 -1.01 -6.76
C ARG A 121 14.87 -0.95 -5.96
N GLU A 122 15.40 -2.12 -5.60
CA GLU A 122 16.58 -2.27 -4.75
C GLU A 122 17.64 -3.09 -5.48
N LEU A 123 18.91 -2.86 -5.15
CA LEU A 123 19.96 -3.76 -5.61
C LEU A 123 20.07 -4.91 -4.60
N ASP A 124 20.01 -6.13 -5.09
CA ASP A 124 20.51 -7.29 -4.36
C ASP A 124 22.04 -7.24 -4.39
N GLU A 125 22.64 -6.93 -3.25
CA GLU A 125 24.09 -6.76 -3.15
C GLU A 125 24.87 -8.08 -3.29
N GLU A 126 24.22 -9.24 -3.17
CA GLU A 126 24.87 -10.54 -3.35
C GLU A 126 24.85 -10.93 -4.83
N ARG A 127 23.67 -10.89 -5.46
CA ARG A 127 23.50 -11.25 -6.88
C ARG A 127 23.95 -10.17 -7.85
N LYS A 128 24.07 -8.92 -7.39
CA LYS A 128 24.33 -7.73 -8.22
C LYS A 128 23.25 -7.50 -9.28
N GLU A 129 22.00 -7.79 -8.90
CA GLU A 129 20.82 -7.66 -9.75
C GLU A 129 19.79 -6.72 -9.10
N MET A 130 19.00 -6.04 -9.93
CA MET A 130 17.92 -5.19 -9.41
C MET A 130 16.70 -6.04 -9.07
N THR A 131 16.17 -5.86 -7.88
CA THR A 131 15.01 -6.58 -7.36
C THR A 131 13.90 -5.60 -6.97
N LYS A 132 12.67 -6.12 -6.87
CA LYS A 132 11.48 -5.38 -6.46
C LYS A 132 10.30 -6.34 -6.28
N CYS A 133 9.22 -5.84 -5.69
CA CYS A 133 7.94 -6.53 -5.69
C CYS A 133 7.57 -7.04 -7.09
N THR A 134 7.24 -8.33 -7.17
CA THR A 134 6.82 -9.04 -8.39
C THR A 134 5.30 -9.16 -8.49
N LEU A 135 4.57 -8.59 -7.53
CA LEU A 135 3.15 -8.87 -7.29
C LEU A 135 2.84 -10.37 -7.12
N CYS A 136 3.84 -11.15 -6.66
CA CYS A 136 3.78 -12.61 -6.56
C CYS A 136 3.38 -13.25 -7.90
N ALA A 137 4.07 -12.87 -8.98
CA ALA A 137 3.85 -13.38 -10.34
C ALA A 137 3.81 -14.92 -10.41
N ASP A 138 4.62 -15.57 -9.57
CA ASP A 138 4.76 -17.01 -9.35
C ASP A 138 3.56 -17.66 -8.64
N ARG A 139 2.66 -16.85 -8.07
CA ARG A 139 1.51 -17.28 -7.27
C ARG A 139 0.16 -17.00 -7.91
N ILE A 140 -0.01 -15.82 -8.52
CA ILE A 140 -1.32 -15.31 -8.94
C ILE A 140 -1.99 -16.11 -10.07
N HIS A 141 -1.20 -16.85 -10.86
CA HIS A 141 -1.69 -17.73 -11.92
C HIS A 141 -1.37 -19.22 -11.68
N ASN A 142 -0.83 -19.56 -10.51
CA ASN A 142 -0.35 -20.91 -10.25
C ASN A 142 -1.52 -21.83 -9.88
N GLU A 143 -1.80 -22.78 -10.76
CA GLU A 143 -2.95 -23.68 -10.65
C GLU A 143 -2.85 -24.70 -9.52
N ALA A 144 -1.65 -24.92 -8.96
CA ALA A 144 -1.47 -25.74 -7.77
C ALA A 144 -2.18 -25.16 -6.53
N PHE A 145 -2.47 -23.86 -6.53
CA PHE A 145 -3.26 -23.21 -5.48
C PHE A 145 -4.74 -23.19 -5.83
N SER A 146 -5.58 -23.24 -4.79
CA SER A 146 -7.00 -22.95 -4.90
C SER A 146 -7.20 -21.53 -5.42
N GLU A 147 -8.30 -21.27 -6.13
CA GLU A 147 -8.63 -19.93 -6.65
C GLU A 147 -8.59 -18.85 -5.55
N ARG A 148 -9.02 -19.20 -4.33
CA ARG A 148 -8.97 -18.32 -3.16
C ARG A 148 -7.54 -17.87 -2.81
N ASP A 149 -6.57 -18.76 -2.97
CA ASP A 149 -5.19 -18.59 -2.52
C ASP A 149 -4.24 -18.08 -3.63
N ARG A 150 -4.73 -17.95 -4.88
CA ARG A 150 -4.06 -17.31 -6.03
C ARG A 150 -4.05 -15.78 -5.90
N LYS A 151 -3.50 -15.29 -4.79
CA LYS A 151 -3.38 -13.87 -4.46
C LYS A 151 -1.99 -13.59 -3.90
N PRO A 152 -1.47 -12.35 -3.99
CA PRO A 152 -0.18 -12.01 -3.41
C PRO A 152 -0.08 -12.36 -1.92
N ALA A 153 1.09 -12.80 -1.47
CA ALA A 153 1.31 -13.18 -0.06
C ALA A 153 0.93 -12.06 0.92
N CYS A 154 1.25 -10.81 0.55
CA CYS A 154 0.93 -9.64 1.35
C CYS A 154 -0.58 -9.37 1.52
N VAL A 155 -1.42 -9.86 0.59
CA VAL A 155 -2.89 -9.75 0.64
C VAL A 155 -3.43 -10.80 1.61
N LEU A 156 -2.98 -12.04 1.50
CA LEU A 156 -3.44 -13.15 2.34
C LEU A 156 -3.00 -13.00 3.80
N ALA A 157 -1.83 -12.41 4.05
CA ALA A 157 -1.33 -12.18 5.40
C ALA A 157 -1.95 -10.96 6.09
N CYS A 158 -2.76 -10.14 5.41
CA CYS A 158 -3.28 -8.91 5.98
C CYS A 158 -4.48 -9.19 6.91
N PRO A 159 -4.35 -9.04 8.25
CA PRO A 159 -5.41 -9.41 9.17
C PRO A 159 -6.64 -8.50 9.07
N THR A 160 -6.45 -7.24 8.68
CA THR A 160 -7.52 -6.25 8.55
C THR A 160 -8.07 -6.16 7.12
N SER A 161 -7.60 -7.01 6.20
CA SER A 161 -7.95 -6.93 4.77
C SER A 161 -7.69 -5.55 4.14
N ALA A 162 -6.69 -4.82 4.64
CA ALA A 162 -6.29 -3.51 4.12
C ALA A 162 -5.74 -3.58 2.68
N ARG A 163 -5.41 -4.76 2.16
CA ARG A 163 -4.91 -4.93 0.79
C ARG A 163 -5.90 -5.75 -0.01
N LEU A 164 -6.43 -5.14 -1.05
CA LEU A 164 -7.27 -5.78 -2.07
C LEU A 164 -6.42 -6.07 -3.29
N PHE A 165 -6.79 -7.08 -4.08
CA PHE A 165 -6.08 -7.48 -5.29
C PHE A 165 -7.05 -7.88 -6.39
N GLY A 166 -6.74 -7.48 -7.63
CA GLY A 166 -7.53 -7.80 -8.82
C GLY A 166 -7.11 -6.98 -10.04
N ASP A 167 -7.85 -7.13 -11.14
CA ASP A 167 -7.70 -6.32 -12.35
C ASP A 167 -8.42 -4.98 -12.19
N ILE A 168 -7.70 -3.86 -12.32
CA ILE A 168 -8.27 -2.51 -12.17
C ILE A 168 -9.07 -2.06 -13.41
N HIS A 169 -8.97 -2.80 -14.52
CA HIS A 169 -9.72 -2.53 -15.75
C HIS A 169 -10.97 -3.40 -15.89
N ASP A 170 -11.14 -4.42 -15.03
CA ASP A 170 -12.39 -5.17 -14.90
C ASP A 170 -13.35 -4.41 -13.98
N PRO A 171 -14.48 -3.86 -14.47
CA PRO A 171 -15.41 -3.07 -13.66
C PRO A 171 -16.08 -3.86 -12.53
N GLU A 172 -16.11 -5.19 -12.64
CA GLU A 172 -16.72 -6.09 -11.67
C GLU A 172 -15.75 -6.57 -10.59
N SER A 173 -14.45 -6.32 -10.76
CA SER A 173 -13.44 -6.72 -9.79
C SER A 173 -13.59 -5.98 -8.46
N VAL A 174 -13.17 -6.64 -7.38
CA VAL A 174 -13.21 -6.04 -6.03
C VAL A 174 -12.41 -4.75 -5.93
N VAL A 175 -11.31 -4.64 -6.68
CA VAL A 175 -10.45 -3.47 -6.70
C VAL A 175 -11.08 -2.30 -7.46
N SER A 176 -11.70 -2.56 -8.62
CA SER A 176 -12.38 -1.52 -9.41
C SER A 176 -13.61 -0.97 -8.68
N LYS A 177 -14.39 -1.85 -8.04
CA LYS A 177 -15.49 -1.47 -7.14
C LYS A 177 -14.98 -0.60 -6.00
N ALA A 178 -13.93 -1.03 -5.30
CA ALA A 178 -13.36 -0.26 -4.20
C ALA A 178 -12.84 1.13 -4.64
N ILE A 179 -12.16 1.23 -5.78
CA ILE A 179 -11.69 2.51 -6.33
C ILE A 179 -12.87 3.44 -6.61
N ARG A 180 -13.88 2.96 -7.34
CA ARG A 180 -15.05 3.76 -7.76
C ARG A 180 -15.91 4.19 -6.57
N GLU A 181 -16.16 3.29 -5.63
CA GLU A 181 -17.12 3.51 -4.54
C GLU A 181 -16.50 4.23 -3.34
N ARG A 182 -15.18 4.08 -3.13
CA ARG A 182 -14.48 4.62 -1.95
C ARG A 182 -13.50 5.74 -2.27
N GLY A 183 -13.45 6.20 -3.52
CA GLY A 183 -12.60 7.31 -3.95
C GLY A 183 -11.12 6.96 -4.00
N GLY A 184 -10.78 5.78 -4.52
CA GLY A 184 -9.38 5.35 -4.66
C GLY A 184 -8.58 6.30 -5.56
N TYR A 185 -7.32 6.56 -5.19
CA TYR A 185 -6.44 7.50 -5.88
C TYR A 185 -5.07 6.89 -6.17
N GLN A 186 -4.41 7.41 -7.22
CA GLN A 186 -3.05 7.05 -7.58
C GLN A 186 -2.03 7.88 -6.80
N LEU A 187 -0.90 7.27 -6.44
CA LEU A 187 0.16 7.94 -5.70
C LEU A 187 1.01 8.85 -6.62
N MET A 188 1.13 10.12 -6.25
CA MET A 188 1.94 11.13 -6.94
C MET A 188 1.64 11.19 -8.45
N PRO A 189 0.40 11.53 -8.84
CA PRO A 189 -0.03 11.56 -10.24
C PRO A 189 0.77 12.54 -11.12
N GLU A 190 1.39 13.56 -10.52
CA GLU A 190 2.22 14.56 -11.20
C GLU A 190 3.41 13.98 -11.97
N TRP A 191 3.87 12.77 -11.64
CA TRP A 191 4.95 12.09 -12.38
C TRP A 191 4.49 11.39 -13.66
N GLY A 192 3.19 11.35 -13.94
CA GLY A 192 2.65 10.78 -15.19
C GLY A 192 2.89 9.28 -15.38
N THR A 193 3.31 8.55 -14.34
CA THR A 193 3.61 7.10 -14.47
C THR A 193 2.37 6.22 -14.54
N ARG A 194 1.19 6.77 -14.20
CA ARG A 194 -0.09 6.05 -14.04
C ARG A 194 0.05 4.77 -13.19
N PRO A 195 0.33 4.89 -11.87
CA PRO A 195 0.41 3.74 -10.97
C PRO A 195 -0.78 2.80 -11.06
N ALA A 196 -0.56 1.49 -11.22
CA ALA A 196 -1.66 0.53 -11.21
C ALA A 196 -2.22 0.37 -9.78
N ASN A 197 -1.33 0.37 -8.78
CA ASN A 197 -1.77 0.34 -7.39
C ASN A 197 -2.44 1.66 -6.99
N HIS A 198 -3.54 1.55 -6.25
CA HIS A 198 -4.29 2.69 -5.71
C HIS A 198 -4.32 2.65 -4.18
N TYR A 199 -4.56 3.81 -3.59
CA TYR A 199 -4.80 3.97 -2.16
C TYR A 199 -6.24 4.41 -1.95
N LEU A 200 -6.90 3.88 -0.93
CA LEU A 200 -8.20 4.37 -0.49
C LEU A 200 -7.98 5.45 0.58
N PRO A 201 -8.70 6.57 0.49
CA PRO A 201 -8.54 7.69 1.40
C PRO A 201 -8.90 7.26 2.82
N ARG A 202 -8.10 7.73 3.77
CA ARG A 202 -8.42 7.61 5.19
C ARG A 202 -9.64 8.49 5.48
N GLN A 203 -10.68 7.89 6.06
CA GLN A 203 -11.87 8.63 6.48
C GLN A 203 -11.68 8.97 7.96
N LYS A 204 -11.55 10.25 8.29
CA LYS A 204 -11.51 10.65 9.71
C LYS A 204 -12.87 10.34 10.32
N THR A 205 -12.93 9.38 11.25
CA THR A 205 -14.12 9.19 12.07
C THR A 205 -14.32 10.48 12.88
N THR A 206 -15.33 11.27 12.54
CA THR A 206 -15.77 12.35 13.42
C THR A 206 -16.18 11.70 14.72
N ALA A 207 -15.47 12.01 15.81
CA ALA A 207 -15.85 11.52 17.12
C ALA A 207 -17.35 11.80 17.33
N CYS A 208 -18.13 10.76 17.64
CA CYS A 208 -19.41 10.92 18.35
C CYS A 208 -19.09 11.50 19.73
N GLY A 209 -18.68 12.77 19.77
CA GLY A 209 -18.18 13.47 20.95
C GLY A 209 -18.87 14.82 21.16
N SER A 210 -19.91 15.12 20.40
CA SER A 210 -20.77 16.28 20.59
C SER A 210 -22.24 15.93 20.33
N GLY A 211 -22.87 15.36 21.37
CA GLY A 211 -24.29 15.56 21.67
C GLY A 211 -25.38 14.89 20.82
N SER A 212 -25.09 14.18 19.73
CA SER A 212 -26.16 13.69 18.82
C SER A 212 -26.27 12.18 18.64
N CYS A 213 -25.37 11.38 19.21
CA CYS A 213 -25.44 9.92 19.08
C CYS A 213 -26.40 9.35 20.12
N SER A 214 -27.71 9.53 19.86
CA SER A 214 -28.76 8.78 20.55
C SER A 214 -28.70 7.34 20.06
N CYS A 215 -28.06 6.47 20.83
CA CYS A 215 -28.44 5.06 20.80
C CYS A 215 -29.87 5.00 21.36
N GLY A 216 -30.85 5.08 20.45
CA GLY A 216 -32.26 4.94 20.79
C GLY A 216 -32.54 3.54 21.33
N SER A 217 -32.47 3.39 22.65
CA SER A 217 -33.29 2.41 23.37
C SER A 217 -34.58 3.13 23.75
N ASP A 218 -35.54 3.16 22.84
CA ASP A 218 -36.90 3.59 23.13
C ASP A 218 -37.56 2.58 24.09
N ALA A 219 -37.52 2.90 25.38
CA ALA A 219 -38.46 2.42 26.37
C ALA A 219 -38.66 3.51 27.44
N GLY A 220 -39.63 4.40 27.16
CA GLY A 220 -40.60 4.92 28.13
C GLY A 220 -40.12 5.58 29.44
N SER A 221 -40.38 6.89 29.50
CA SER A 221 -40.76 7.70 30.68
C SER A 221 -39.79 7.79 31.86
N ALA A 222 -39.27 9.00 32.13
CA ALA A 222 -39.83 9.91 33.14
C ALA A 222 -38.90 11.11 33.37
N ASP A 223 -39.54 12.23 33.64
CA ASP A 223 -39.07 13.57 33.95
C ASP A 223 -37.81 13.68 34.82
N HIS A 224 -36.91 14.61 34.46
CA HIS A 224 -36.24 15.45 35.45
C HIS A 224 -35.73 16.77 34.85
N GLU A 225 -36.14 17.86 35.49
CA GLU A 225 -35.81 19.25 35.18
C GLU A 225 -34.33 19.61 35.39
N GLY A 226 -33.86 20.54 34.54
CA GLY A 226 -32.88 21.56 34.91
C GLY A 226 -31.41 21.17 34.83
N HIS A 227 -30.65 21.84 33.96
CA HIS A 227 -29.61 22.82 34.34
C HIS A 227 -29.00 23.39 33.05
N SER A 228 -29.21 24.69 32.83
CA SER A 228 -28.58 25.44 31.74
C SER A 228 -27.09 25.63 32.04
N HIS A 229 -26.23 24.84 31.40
CA HIS A 229 -24.82 25.17 31.27
C HIS A 229 -24.52 25.59 29.84
N THR A 230 -24.38 26.90 29.66
CA THR A 230 -23.74 27.51 28.49
C THR A 230 -22.27 27.10 28.47
N ALA A 231 -21.92 26.07 27.71
CA ALA A 231 -20.53 25.75 27.37
C ALA A 231 -20.34 26.02 25.87
N GLY A 232 -19.55 27.04 25.55
CA GLY A 232 -19.22 27.41 24.18
C GLY A 232 -18.56 26.24 23.46
N THR A 233 -19.16 25.81 22.34
CA THR A 233 -18.59 24.85 21.42
C THR A 233 -17.49 25.51 20.61
N ALA A 234 -16.28 25.59 21.16
CA ALA A 234 -15.08 25.75 20.35
C ALA A 234 -14.83 24.41 19.66
N GLY A 235 -15.44 24.21 18.48
CA GLY A 235 -15.09 23.11 17.59
C GLY A 235 -13.62 23.29 17.19
N LEU A 236 -12.76 22.39 17.66
CA LEU A 236 -11.39 22.31 17.19
C LEU A 236 -11.45 21.78 15.75
N GLU A 237 -11.29 22.67 14.77
CA GLU A 237 -11.18 22.27 13.37
C GLU A 237 -9.83 21.56 13.16
N HIS A 238 -9.90 20.27 12.83
CA HIS A 238 -8.71 19.47 12.56
C HIS A 238 -8.16 19.77 11.16
N GLY A 239 -6.90 20.20 11.09
CA GLY A 239 -6.18 20.40 9.83
C GLY A 239 -6.28 19.22 8.87
N THR A 240 -6.50 19.51 7.59
CA THR A 240 -6.45 18.54 6.48
C THR A 240 -5.00 18.10 6.29
N VAL A 241 -4.76 16.79 6.38
CA VAL A 241 -3.43 16.20 6.12
C VAL A 241 -3.40 15.80 4.66
N ASP A 242 -2.61 16.51 3.85
CA ASP A 242 -2.34 16.11 2.47
C ASP A 242 -1.33 14.96 2.45
N LEU A 243 -1.84 13.73 2.46
CA LEU A 243 -1.04 12.51 2.43
C LEU A 243 -0.17 12.39 1.17
N ALA A 244 -0.54 13.03 0.05
CA ALA A 244 0.29 13.04 -1.14
C ALA A 244 1.58 13.83 -0.93
N SER A 245 1.51 14.94 -0.18
CA SER A 245 2.68 15.77 0.16
C SER A 245 3.63 15.13 1.19
N MET A 246 3.14 14.23 2.04
CA MET A 246 3.96 13.55 3.04
C MET A 246 4.81 12.41 2.45
N ALA A 247 4.39 11.84 1.30
CA ALA A 247 5.13 10.79 0.59
C ALA A 247 6.43 11.29 -0.08
N THR A 248 6.64 12.61 -0.14
CA THR A 248 7.80 13.27 -0.76
C THR A 248 9.05 13.34 0.14
N ARG A 249 8.97 12.89 1.40
CA ARG A 249 10.12 12.87 2.33
C ARG A 249 10.63 11.44 2.55
N VAL A 250 11.21 10.86 1.49
CA VAL A 250 12.21 9.77 1.57
C VAL A 250 13.26 10.02 0.51
#